data_AF-A0A381J9I7-F1
#
_entry.id   AF-A0A381J9I7-F1
#
_cell.length_a   1.000
_cell.length_b   1.000
_cell.length_c   1.000
_cell.angle_alpha   90.00
_cell.angle_beta   90.00
_cell.angle_gamma   90.00
#
_symmetry.space_group_name_H-M   'P 1'
#
loop_
_entity.id
_entity.type
_entity.pdbx_description
1 polymer ?
#
loop_
_entity_poly.entity_id
_entity_poly.type
_entity_poly.pdbx_seq_one_letter_code
_entity_poly.pdbx_strand_id
1 'polypeptide(L)'
;MKKAIDYLCWGFVAITIVVMMLTVISTYQYIYIAYFNNYYMVEVFLAITMLFWAIKFLTWSELPKRRLYSLFCFCVASAAIFFRMSKVF
;
A
#
# COMPACT_ATOMS: atom_id res chain seq x y z
N MET A 1 -8.12 -13.11 -16.96
CA MET A 1 -7.71 -13.04 -15.53
C MET A 1 -6.61 -12.01 -15.27
N LYS A 2 -5.47 -12.03 -16.00
CA LYS A 2 -4.37 -11.05 -15.81
C LYS A 2 -4.81 -9.58 -15.85
N LYS A 3 -5.64 -9.18 -16.83
CA LYS A 3 -6.17 -7.80 -16.96
C LYS A 3 -7.07 -7.37 -15.79
N ALA A 4 -7.90 -8.27 -15.26
CA ALA A 4 -8.78 -7.95 -14.13
C ALA A 4 -7.98 -7.67 -12.84
N ILE A 5 -6.94 -8.47 -12.60
CA ILE A 5 -6.01 -8.25 -11.48
C ILE A 5 -5.28 -6.92 -11.67
N ASP A 6 -4.88 -6.58 -12.89
CA ASP A 6 -4.22 -5.31 -13.19
C ASP A 6 -5.10 -4.09 -12.89
N TYR A 7 -6.36 -4.11 -13.33
CA TYR A 7 -7.34 -3.05 -13.02
C TYR A 7 -7.61 -2.92 -11.53
N LEU A 8 -7.78 -4.04 -10.81
CA LEU A 8 -7.94 -4.05 -9.35
C LEU A 8 -6.73 -3.43 -8.65
N CYS A 9 -5.53 -3.80 -9.09
CA CYS A 9 -4.28 -3.33 -8.52
C CYS A 9 -4.11 -1.82 -8.72
N TRP A 10 -4.37 -1.32 -9.93
CA TRP A 10 -4.37 0.11 -10.22
C TRP A 10 -5.47 0.88 -9.47
N GLY A 11 -6.65 0.29 -9.29
CA GLY A 11 -7.71 0.86 -8.47
C GLY A 11 -7.28 1.06 -7.01
N PHE A 12 -6.64 0.05 -6.41
CA PHE A 12 -6.09 0.16 -5.05
C PHE A 12 -4.97 1.20 -4.93
N VAL A 13 -4.10 1.32 -5.94
CA VAL A 13 -3.09 2.39 -6.00
C VAL A 13 -3.76 3.76 -5.99
N ALA A 14 -4.78 3.97 -6.80
CA ALA A 14 -5.50 5.25 -6.84
C ALA A 14 -6.13 5.59 -5.48
N ILE A 15 -6.75 4.62 -4.81
CA ILE A 15 -7.32 4.80 -3.47
C ILE A 15 -6.21 5.15 -2.45
N THR A 16 -5.07 4.46 -2.52
CA THR A 16 -3.94 4.71 -1.60
C THR A 16 -3.37 6.11 -1.77
N ILE A 17 -3.30 6.64 -3.00
CA ILE A 17 -2.88 8.02 -3.28
C ILE A 17 -3.83 9.02 -2.61
N VAL A 18 -5.14 8.81 -2.73
CA VAL A 18 -6.15 9.67 -2.08
C VAL A 18 -6.01 9.63 -0.57
N VAL A 19 -5.85 8.43 0.01
CA VAL A 19 -5.62 8.23 1.46
C VAL A 19 -4.33 8.93 1.92
N MET A 20 -3.27 8.89 1.12
CA MET A 20 -2.03 9.62 1.37
C MET A 20 -2.25 11.14 1.36
N MET A 21 -2.94 11.66 0.35
CA MET A 21 -3.26 13.10 0.28
C MET A 21 -4.05 13.56 1.51
N LEU A 22 -5.10 12.82 1.89
CA LEU A 22 -5.90 13.13 3.08
C LEU A 22 -5.07 13.10 4.36
N THR A 23 -4.15 12.14 4.48
CA THR A 23 -3.24 12.04 5.63
C THR A 23 -2.32 13.23 5.72
N VAL A 24 -1.68 13.62 4.62
CA VAL A 24 -0.83 14.81 4.58
C VAL A 24 -1.61 16.05 4.99
N ILE A 25 -2.80 16.27 4.41
CA ILE A 25 -3.65 17.43 4.76
C ILE A 25 -4.03 17.44 6.25
N SER A 26 -4.32 16.26 6.83
CA SER A 26 -4.63 16.14 8.25
C SER A 26 -3.41 16.32 9.17
N THR A 27 -2.23 15.82 8.79
CA THR A 27 -0.99 16.01 9.54
C THR A 27 -0.58 17.48 9.58
N TYR A 28 -0.70 18.21 8.47
CA TYR A 28 -0.40 19.65 8.41
C TYR A 28 -1.51 20.53 9.04
N GLN A 29 -2.49 19.93 9.73
CA GLN A 29 -3.61 20.58 10.43
C GLN A 29 -4.47 21.54 9.57
N TYR A 30 -4.42 21.45 8.24
CA TYR A 30 -5.33 22.20 7.36
C TYR A 30 -6.78 21.74 7.54
N ILE A 31 -7.01 20.43 7.68
CA ILE A 31 -8.30 19.82 8.02
C ILE A 31 -8.05 18.62 8.95
N TYR A 32 -8.34 18.78 10.25
CA TYR A 32 -8.12 17.72 11.23
C TYR A 32 -9.18 16.62 11.10
N ILE A 33 -8.75 15.44 10.65
CA ILE A 33 -9.59 14.24 10.62
C ILE A 33 -8.90 13.19 11.50
N ALA A 34 -9.49 12.86 12.65
CA ALA A 34 -8.90 11.98 13.66
C ALA A 34 -8.45 10.61 13.12
N TYR A 35 -9.14 10.09 12.09
CA TYR A 35 -8.81 8.82 11.44
C TYR A 35 -7.52 8.85 10.61
N PHE A 36 -7.11 10.02 10.11
CA PHE A 36 -5.93 10.18 9.26
C PHE A 36 -4.73 10.76 10.03
N ASN A 37 -4.94 11.29 11.23
CA ASN A 37 -3.90 11.96 12.01
C ASN A 37 -2.77 11.05 12.52
N ASN A 38 -2.99 9.73 12.63
CA ASN A 38 -2.01 8.78 13.16
C ASN A 38 -1.30 7.95 12.07
N TYR A 39 -1.35 8.35 10.80
CA TYR A 39 -0.84 7.58 9.64
C TYR A 39 -1.46 6.18 9.47
N TYR A 40 -2.33 5.76 10.38
CA TYR A 40 -2.95 4.44 10.45
C TYR A 40 -3.64 4.03 9.13
N MET A 41 -4.47 4.93 8.59
CA MET A 41 -5.14 4.68 7.31
C MET A 41 -4.13 4.47 6.18
N VAL A 42 -3.06 5.27 6.13
CA VAL A 42 -2.03 5.16 5.09
C VAL A 42 -1.25 3.86 5.20
N GLU A 43 -0.83 3.46 6.40
CA GLU A 43 -0.11 2.20 6.61
C GLU A 43 -0.93 0.98 6.16
N VAL A 44 -2.23 0.97 6.51
CA VAL A 44 -3.15 -0.11 6.14
C VAL A 44 -3.36 -0.17 4.63
N PHE A 45 -3.65 0.97 3.99
CA PHE A 45 -3.86 1.01 2.55
C PHE A 45 -2.58 0.71 1.76
N LEU A 46 -1.41 1.19 2.21
CA LEU A 46 -0.12 0.84 1.63
C LEU A 46 0.17 -0.66 1.71
N ALA A 47 -0.06 -1.28 2.87
CA ALA A 47 0.17 -2.71 3.06
C ALA A 47 -0.73 -3.53 2.13
N ILE A 48 -2.02 -3.19 2.03
CA ILE A 48 -2.97 -3.86 1.14
C ILE A 48 -2.53 -3.73 -0.33
N THR A 49 -2.17 -2.52 -0.76
CA THR A 49 -1.77 -2.26 -2.15
C THR A 49 -0.48 -2.99 -2.53
N MET A 50 0.48 -3.06 -1.61
CA MET A 50 1.72 -3.82 -1.79
C MET A 50 1.48 -5.33 -1.84
N LEU A 51 0.52 -5.87 -1.07
CA LEU A 51 0.12 -7.28 -1.17
C LEU A 51 -0.54 -7.59 -2.53
N PHE A 52 -1.45 -6.73 -3.00
CA PHE A 52 -2.04 -6.88 -4.34
C PHE A 52 -0.98 -6.83 -5.44
N TRP A 53 0.01 -5.95 -5.33
CA TRP A 53 1.14 -5.88 -6.25
C TRP A 53 2.04 -7.12 -6.19
N ALA A 54 2.29 -7.68 -5.01
CA ALA A 54 3.03 -8.93 -4.87
C ALA A 54 2.32 -10.10 -5.59
N ILE A 55 0.99 -10.21 -5.46
CA ILE A 55 0.17 -11.23 -6.15
C ILE A 55 0.17 -11.01 -7.66
N LYS A 56 0.07 -9.75 -8.11
CA LYS A 56 0.15 -9.36 -9.52
C LYS A 56 1.47 -9.82 -10.14
N PHE A 57 2.59 -9.55 -9.47
CA PHE A 57 3.91 -10.00 -9.93
C PHE A 57 4.06 -11.52 -9.93
N LEU A 58 3.45 -12.24 -9.00
CA LEU A 58 3.42 -13.71 -9.01
C LEU A 58 2.65 -14.29 -10.21
N THR A 59 1.57 -13.62 -10.61
CA THR A 59 0.67 -14.08 -11.67
C THR A 59 1.18 -13.75 -13.08
N TRP A 60 1.99 -12.70 -13.23
CA TRP A 60 2.65 -12.40 -14.51
C TRP A 60 3.89 -13.27 -14.70
N SER A 61 3.76 -14.28 -15.57
CA SER A 61 4.80 -15.27 -15.90
C SER A 61 5.96 -14.75 -16.75
N GLU A 62 5.84 -13.56 -17.33
CA GLU A 62 6.73 -13.06 -18.40
C GLU A 62 7.80 -12.08 -17.91
N LEU A 63 7.80 -11.71 -16.63
CA LEU A 63 8.77 -10.77 -16.08
C LEU A 63 10.03 -11.49 -15.58
N PRO A 64 11.23 -11.18 -16.13
CA PRO A 64 12.47 -11.65 -15.54
C PRO A 64 12.60 -11.09 -14.12
N LYS A 65 13.06 -11.92 -13.17
CA LYS A 65 13.19 -11.56 -11.74
C LYS A 65 11.88 -11.25 -11.00
N ARG A 66 10.71 -11.74 -11.48
CA ARG A 66 9.39 -11.64 -10.78
C ARG A 66 9.45 -11.95 -9.28
N ARG A 67 10.25 -12.95 -8.90
CA ARG A 67 10.38 -13.41 -7.51
C ARG A 67 11.00 -12.32 -6.63
N LEU A 68 11.93 -11.54 -7.19
CA LEU A 68 12.57 -10.41 -6.53
C LEU A 68 11.57 -9.26 -6.34
N TYR A 69 10.80 -8.89 -7.37
CA TYR A 69 9.78 -7.84 -7.26
C TYR A 69 8.68 -8.19 -6.26
N SER A 70 8.21 -9.44 -6.29
CA SER A 70 7.25 -9.93 -5.31
C SER A 70 7.82 -9.90 -3.89
N LEU A 71 9.08 -10.32 -3.70
CA LEU A 71 9.79 -10.23 -2.41
C LEU A 71 9.89 -8.79 -1.92
N PHE A 72 10.25 -7.83 -2.78
CA PHE A 72 10.30 -6.42 -2.42
C PHE A 72 8.93 -5.91 -1.97
N CYS A 73 7.86 -6.18 -2.71
CA CYS A 73 6.50 -5.82 -2.29
C CYS A 73 6.12 -6.47 -0.95
N PHE A 74 6.51 -7.72 -0.73
CA PHE A 74 6.27 -8.41 0.53
C PHE A 74 7.06 -7.79 1.70
N CYS A 75 8.32 -7.41 1.48
CA CYS A 75 9.16 -6.72 2.44
C CYS A 75 8.60 -5.34 2.80
N VAL A 76 8.07 -4.60 1.83
CA VAL A 76 7.44 -3.30 2.10
C VAL A 76 6.13 -3.48 2.87
N ALA A 77 5.31 -4.48 2.52
CA ALA A 77 4.09 -4.80 3.26
C ALA A 77 4.42 -5.24 4.70
N SER A 78 5.45 -6.08 4.89
CA SER A 78 5.87 -6.50 6.23
C SER A 78 6.46 -5.35 7.04
N ALA A 79 7.22 -4.45 6.40
CA ALA A 79 7.72 -3.25 7.05
C ALA A 79 6.57 -2.33 7.48
N ALA A 80 5.56 -2.11 6.64
CA ALA A 80 4.37 -1.32 6.99
C ALA A 80 3.60 -1.93 8.18
N ILE A 81 3.45 -3.26 8.21
CA ILE A 81 2.84 -3.98 9.34
C ILE A 81 3.71 -3.90 10.59
N PHE A 82 5.04 -3.96 10.43
CA PHE A 82 5.98 -3.84 11.54
C PHE A 82 5.92 -2.45 12.16
N PHE A 83 5.99 -1.38 11.36
CA PHE A 83 5.83 0.00 11.81
C PHE A 83 4.53 0.20 12.60
N ARG A 84 3.43 -0.36 12.12
CA ARG A 84 2.15 -0.41 12.83
C ARG A 84 2.25 -1.11 14.19
N MET A 85 2.80 -2.32 14.23
CA MET A 85 2.91 -3.13 15.45
C MET A 85 3.82 -2.49 16.48
N SER A 86 4.89 -1.85 16.04
CA SER A 86 5.81 -1.16 16.92
C SER A 86 5.20 0.05 17.61
N LYS A 87 3.99 0.52 17.21
CA LYS A 87 3.34 1.73 17.75
C LYS A 87 4.40 2.79 18.05
N VAL A 88 5.30 3.04 17.08
CA VAL A 88 6.35 4.05 17.27
C VAL A 88 5.59 5.37 17.28
N PHE A 89 5.30 5.80 18.51
CA PHE A 89 4.66 7.05 18.87
C PHE A 89 5.50 8.23 18.39
#